data_AF-Q6SZ53-F1
#
_entry.id   AF-Q6SZ53-F1
#
_cell.length_a   1.000
_cell.length_b   1.000
_cell.length_c   1.000
_cell.angle_alpha   90.00
_cell.angle_beta   90.00
_cell.angle_gamma   90.00
#
_symmetry.space_group_name_H-M   'P 1'
#
loop_
_entity.id
_entity.type
_entity.pdbx_description
1 polymer ?
#
loop_
_entity_poly.entity_id
_entity_poly.type
_entity_poly.pdbx_seq_one_letter_code
_entity_poly.pdbx_strand_id
1 'polypeptide(L)'
;MQKTSVKGPIKQNKVKNKGELPQYYVENNHKAIVDKETFDAVQAVLDRTEKGKGSTTLFCSKLVCGDCGHYFGSKVWHSTSKYRRVIYQCNEKYKGEKKCTTPHVTENEIKDWFVSVINKVISNKDEIIQNLEMLLDVGKSSDLERIFRDTQSAK
;
A
#
# COMPACT_ATOMS: atom_id res chain seq x y z
N MET A 1 8.27 -9.82 35.58
CA MET A 1 9.07 -8.84 34.81
C MET A 1 9.41 -7.64 35.67
N GLN A 2 10.70 -7.34 35.82
CA GLN A 2 11.15 -6.14 36.53
C GLN A 2 11.11 -4.91 35.60
N LYS A 3 9.95 -4.26 35.55
CA LYS A 3 9.71 -3.06 34.73
C LYS A 3 10.43 -1.82 35.27
N THR A 4 10.84 -1.85 36.55
CA THR A 4 11.44 -0.72 37.26
C THR A 4 12.67 -1.14 38.08
N SER A 5 13.72 -0.32 38.03
CA SER A 5 14.90 -0.39 38.89
C SER A 5 14.83 0.71 39.96
N VAL A 6 15.49 0.50 41.10
CA VAL A 6 15.69 1.54 42.12
C VAL A 6 17.10 2.10 41.97
N LYS A 7 17.23 3.42 41.81
CA LYS A 7 18.54 4.07 41.68
C LYS A 7 19.18 4.36 43.04
N GLY A 8 19.94 3.37 43.52
CA GLY A 8 20.82 3.50 44.68
C GLY A 8 20.11 3.34 46.04
N PRO A 9 20.89 3.15 47.11
CA PRO A 9 20.36 2.82 48.44
C PRO A 9 19.75 4.02 49.20
N ILE A 10 20.10 5.26 48.80
CA ILE A 10 19.73 6.48 49.54
C ILE A 10 18.45 7.14 49.00
N LYS A 11 18.22 7.09 47.68
CA LYS A 11 17.01 7.64 47.03
C LYS A 11 16.24 6.52 46.37
N GLN A 12 15.15 6.07 46.99
CA GLN A 12 14.31 4.96 46.51
C GLN A 12 13.39 5.36 45.34
N ASN A 13 13.91 6.09 44.36
CA ASN A 13 13.15 6.47 43.18
C ASN A 13 13.07 5.28 42.21
N LYS A 14 11.85 4.84 41.91
CA LYS A 14 11.55 3.82 40.91
C LYS A 14 11.69 4.41 39.51
N VAL A 15 12.66 3.95 38.73
CA VAL A 15 12.91 4.38 37.36
C VAL A 15 12.58 3.23 36.40
N LYS A 16 12.11 3.53 35.18
CA LYS A 16 11.91 2.50 34.15
C LYS A 16 13.25 1.84 33.83
N ASN A 17 13.28 0.51 33.86
CA ASN A 17 14.48 -0.25 33.51
C ASN A 17 14.76 -0.09 32.00
N LYS A 18 15.89 0.52 31.64
CA LYS A 18 16.37 0.66 30.25
C LYS A 18 17.43 -0.39 29.88
N GLY A 19 17.61 -1.43 30.71
CA GLY A 19 18.68 -2.43 30.59
C GLY A 19 19.69 -2.41 31.76
N GLU A 20 19.41 -1.66 32.83
CA GLU A 20 20.24 -1.65 34.06
C GLU A 20 20.13 -2.99 34.83
N LEU A 21 19.03 -3.72 34.66
CA LEU A 21 18.80 -5.05 35.22
C LEU A 21 18.30 -6.03 34.15
N PRO A 22 18.57 -7.34 34.28
CA PRO A 22 18.09 -8.35 33.32
C PRO A 22 16.58 -8.33 33.17
N GLN A 23 16.10 -8.22 31.94
CA GLN A 23 14.69 -8.29 31.59
C GLN A 23 14.44 -9.60 30.84
N TYR A 24 13.57 -10.45 31.39
CA TYR A 24 13.18 -11.72 30.77
C TYR A 24 11.79 -11.62 30.16
N TYR A 25 11.65 -12.10 28.91
CA TYR A 25 10.36 -12.32 28.27
C TYR A 25 9.76 -13.61 28.82
N VAL A 26 8.56 -13.54 29.38
CA VAL A 26 7.85 -14.70 29.94
C VAL A 26 6.58 -14.91 29.14
N GLU A 27 6.49 -16.05 28.49
CA GLU A 27 5.33 -16.45 27.70
C GLU A 27 4.20 -16.96 28.60
N ASN A 28 2.94 -16.72 28.21
CA ASN A 28 1.73 -17.34 28.79
C ASN A 28 1.46 -17.09 30.29
N ASN A 29 1.82 -15.93 30.84
CA ASN A 29 1.57 -15.62 32.26
C ASN A 29 0.07 -15.36 32.57
N HIS A 30 -0.67 -14.79 31.62
CA HIS A 30 -2.11 -14.56 31.72
C HIS A 30 -2.80 -15.10 30.47
N LYS A 31 -4.09 -15.45 30.59
CA LYS A 31 -4.91 -15.82 29.43
C LYS A 31 -4.82 -14.70 28.39
N ALA A 32 -4.41 -15.06 27.18
CA ALA A 32 -4.27 -14.11 26.10
C ALA A 32 -5.64 -13.46 25.78
N ILE A 33 -5.65 -12.15 25.56
CA ILE A 33 -6.85 -11.41 25.16
C ILE A 33 -7.23 -11.74 23.71
N VAL A 34 -6.20 -11.91 22.88
CA VAL A 34 -6.29 -12.27 21.46
C VAL A 34 -5.39 -13.48 21.24
N ASP A 35 -5.82 -14.39 20.38
CA ASP A 35 -5.02 -15.52 19.95
C ASP A 35 -3.74 -15.06 19.22
N LYS A 36 -2.67 -15.86 19.35
CA LYS A 36 -1.36 -15.53 18.80
C LYS A 36 -1.41 -15.39 17.27
N GLU A 37 -2.19 -16.24 16.61
CA GLU A 37 -2.35 -16.22 15.16
C GLU A 37 -2.95 -14.91 14.66
N THR A 38 -4.03 -14.42 15.28
CA THR A 38 -4.62 -13.12 14.97
C THR A 38 -3.66 -11.97 15.27
N PHE A 39 -2.92 -12.05 16.38
CA PHE A 39 -1.91 -11.02 16.70
C PHE A 39 -0.80 -10.95 15.65
N ASP A 40 -0.26 -12.10 15.26
CA ASP A 40 0.81 -12.20 14.25
C ASP A 40 0.30 -11.74 12.87
N ALA A 41 -0.95 -12.10 12.51
CA ALA A 41 -1.59 -11.64 11.28
C ALA A 41 -1.76 -10.10 11.25
N VAL A 42 -2.19 -9.50 12.37
CA VAL A 42 -2.32 -8.04 12.48
C VAL A 42 -0.94 -7.37 12.39
N GLN A 43 0.09 -7.92 13.02
CA GLN A 43 1.45 -7.38 12.88
C GLN A 43 1.95 -7.42 11.45
N ALA A 44 1.71 -8.51 10.72
CA ALA A 44 2.07 -8.59 9.30
C ALA A 44 1.34 -7.52 8.44
N VAL A 45 0.07 -7.22 8.75
CA VAL A 45 -0.68 -6.15 8.09
C VAL A 45 -0.11 -4.76 8.44
N LEU A 46 0.26 -4.53 9.70
CA LEU A 46 0.88 -3.28 10.14
C LEU A 46 2.23 -3.06 9.44
N ASP A 47 3.09 -4.08 9.41
CA ASP A 47 4.38 -4.04 8.71
C ASP A 47 4.24 -3.74 7.21
N ARG A 48 3.19 -4.31 6.58
CA ARG A 48 2.87 -4.02 5.18
C ARG A 48 2.42 -2.57 4.99
N THR A 49 1.68 -2.03 5.95
CA THR A 49 1.10 -0.68 5.89
C THR A 49 2.13 0.40 6.18
N GLU A 50 3.09 0.17 7.09
CA GLU A 50 4.14 1.15 7.41
C GLU A 50 5.01 1.50 6.20
N LYS A 51 5.20 0.55 5.27
CA LYS A 51 5.97 0.75 4.04
C LYS A 51 5.24 1.61 2.99
N GLY A 52 3.93 1.78 3.13
CA GLY A 52 3.10 2.58 2.25
C GLY A 52 2.35 3.64 3.04
N LYS A 53 3.04 4.73 3.42
CA LYS A 53 2.37 5.89 4.04
C LYS A 53 1.22 6.34 3.15
N GLY A 54 0.00 6.09 3.64
CA GLY A 54 -1.25 6.30 2.94
C GLY A 54 -1.31 7.70 2.36
N SER A 55 -1.27 7.77 1.05
CA SER A 55 -1.51 9.00 0.31
C SER A 55 -2.77 8.81 -0.50
N THR A 56 -3.55 9.88 -0.56
CA THR A 56 -4.87 9.93 -1.20
C THR A 56 -4.80 9.72 -2.72
N THR A 57 -3.61 9.74 -3.34
CA THR A 57 -3.44 9.72 -4.79
C THR A 57 -2.93 8.37 -5.31
N LEU A 58 -3.46 7.96 -6.48
CA LEU A 58 -3.28 6.62 -7.07
C LEU A 58 -1.82 6.17 -7.25
N PHE A 59 -0.91 7.12 -7.50
CA PHE A 59 0.50 6.84 -7.83
C PHE A 59 1.48 7.11 -6.70
N CYS A 60 1.00 7.49 -5.53
CA CYS A 60 1.90 7.78 -4.42
C CYS A 60 2.63 6.52 -3.94
N SER A 61 3.91 6.68 -3.59
CA SER A 61 4.81 5.60 -3.17
C SER A 61 5.03 4.48 -4.21
N LYS A 62 4.55 4.66 -5.45
CA LYS A 62 4.76 3.72 -6.57
C LYS A 62 5.81 4.23 -7.56
N LEU A 63 5.91 5.55 -7.71
CA LEU A 63 6.84 6.19 -8.63
C LEU A 63 8.18 6.47 -7.94
N VAL A 64 9.26 5.89 -8.46
CA VAL A 64 10.63 6.02 -7.94
C VAL A 64 11.50 6.79 -8.93
N CYS A 65 12.32 7.71 -8.42
CA CYS A 65 13.26 8.50 -9.22
C CYS A 65 14.50 7.67 -9.61
N GLY A 66 14.82 7.66 -10.90
CA GLY A 66 16.03 7.00 -11.41
C GLY A 66 17.34 7.66 -10.96
N ASP A 67 17.33 8.96 -10.68
CA ASP A 67 18.55 9.70 -10.32
C ASP A 67 18.92 9.52 -8.83
N CYS A 68 17.94 9.55 -7.94
CA CYS A 68 18.17 9.60 -6.49
C CYS A 68 17.49 8.46 -5.70
N GLY A 69 16.69 7.61 -6.34
CA GLY A 69 15.97 6.53 -5.67
C GLY A 69 14.82 6.98 -4.76
N HIS A 70 14.59 8.28 -4.61
CA HIS A 70 13.46 8.79 -3.82
C HIS A 70 12.14 8.76 -4.59
N TYR A 71 11.03 8.72 -3.86
CA TYR A 71 9.69 8.70 -4.43
C TYR A 71 9.29 10.05 -5.06
N PHE A 72 8.45 9.98 -6.09
CA PHE A 72 7.72 11.15 -6.59
C PHE A 72 6.55 11.49 -5.66
N GLY A 73 6.29 12.78 -5.50
CA GLY A 73 5.12 13.31 -4.80
C GLY A 73 4.18 14.04 -5.74
N SER A 74 2.88 13.97 -5.46
CA SER A 74 1.86 14.76 -6.15
C SER A 74 1.91 16.23 -5.68
N LYS A 75 2.03 17.16 -6.63
CA LYS A 75 1.99 18.61 -6.40
C LYS A 75 0.85 19.22 -7.20
N VAL A 76 0.13 20.17 -6.60
CA VAL A 76 -0.93 20.91 -7.28
C VAL A 76 -0.35 22.21 -7.80
N TRP A 77 -0.47 22.45 -9.11
CA TRP A 77 -0.15 23.73 -9.73
C TRP A 77 -1.43 24.51 -10.03
N HIS A 78 -1.34 25.84 -9.95
CA HIS A 78 -2.48 26.75 -10.13
C HIS A 78 -3.70 26.39 -9.27
N SER A 79 -3.48 26.12 -7.98
CA SER A 79 -4.52 25.63 -7.03
C SER A 79 -5.81 26.43 -7.03
N THR A 80 -5.73 27.74 -7.23
CA THR A 80 -6.85 28.69 -7.11
C THR A 80 -7.43 29.10 -8.47
N SER A 81 -6.87 28.63 -9.59
CA SER A 81 -7.28 29.03 -10.94
C SER A 81 -7.98 27.90 -11.69
N LYS A 82 -8.71 28.22 -12.76
CA LYS A 82 -9.34 27.25 -13.69
C LYS A 82 -8.33 26.30 -14.35
N TYR A 83 -7.05 26.64 -14.33
CA TYR A 83 -5.96 25.83 -14.88
C TYR A 83 -5.32 24.90 -13.82
N ARG A 84 -6.05 24.59 -12.74
CA ARG A 84 -5.60 23.68 -11.69
C ARG A 84 -5.19 22.34 -12.31
N ARG A 85 -3.94 21.95 -12.08
CA ARG A 85 -3.40 20.66 -12.55
C ARG A 85 -2.63 19.95 -11.46
N VAL A 86 -2.71 18.62 -11.45
CA VAL A 86 -1.91 17.77 -10.57
C VAL A 86 -0.74 17.24 -11.37
N ILE A 87 0.46 17.48 -10.87
CA ILE A 87 1.70 16.96 -11.45
C ILE A 87 2.44 16.10 -10.43
N TYR A 88 3.27 15.19 -10.91
CA TYR A 88 4.16 14.38 -10.12
C TYR A 88 5.59 14.86 -10.34
N GLN A 89 6.31 15.10 -9.24
CA GLN A 89 7.70 15.51 -9.26
C GLN A 89 8.48 14.82 -8.14
N CYS A 90 9.75 14.48 -8.39
CA CYS A 90 10.64 13.97 -7.36
C CYS A 90 10.66 14.90 -6.13
N ASN A 91 10.50 14.32 -4.93
CA ASN A 91 10.48 15.06 -3.67
C ASN A 91 11.85 15.64 -3.30
N GLU A 92 12.93 14.96 -3.71
CA GLU A 92 14.32 15.34 -3.47
C GLU A 92 14.86 16.33 -4.52
N LYS A 93 14.08 16.68 -5.56
CA LYS A 93 14.60 17.37 -6.75
C LYS A 93 15.44 18.62 -6.44
N TYR A 94 15.03 19.38 -5.44
CA TYR A 94 15.70 20.62 -5.02
C TYR A 94 16.36 20.52 -3.64
N LYS A 95 16.42 19.32 -3.04
CA LYS A 95 17.03 19.08 -1.74
C LYS A 95 18.46 18.56 -1.92
N GLY A 96 19.36 18.97 -1.03
CA GLY A 96 20.76 18.51 -1.02
C GLY A 96 21.65 19.13 -2.10
N GLU A 97 22.87 18.59 -2.21
CA GLU A 97 23.91 19.05 -3.15
C GLU A 97 23.67 18.55 -4.59
N LYS A 98 23.12 17.34 -4.76
CA LYS A 98 22.83 16.75 -6.08
C LYS A 98 21.36 16.96 -6.44
N LYS A 99 21.10 17.88 -7.37
CA LYS A 99 19.76 18.16 -7.89
C LYS A 99 19.39 17.14 -8.96
N CYS A 100 18.24 16.49 -8.82
CA CYS A 100 17.74 15.58 -9.85
C CYS A 100 17.38 16.33 -11.14
N THR A 101 17.75 15.79 -12.29
CA THR A 101 17.43 16.36 -13.59
C THR A 101 16.06 15.89 -14.09
N THR A 102 15.46 14.89 -13.41
CA THR A 102 14.15 14.33 -13.78
C THR A 102 13.07 15.39 -14.06
N PRO A 103 12.31 15.25 -15.17
CA PRO A 103 11.20 16.14 -15.49
C PRO A 103 10.01 15.94 -14.53
N HIS A 104 9.03 16.83 -14.65
CA HIS A 104 7.73 16.62 -14.03
C HIS A 104 6.87 15.78 -14.97
N VAL A 105 5.96 14.99 -14.41
CA VAL A 105 5.07 14.12 -15.19
C VAL A 105 3.63 14.40 -14.77
N THR A 106 2.72 14.39 -15.72
CA THR A 106 1.29 14.53 -15.46
C THR A 106 0.64 13.17 -15.19
N GLU A 107 -0.53 13.18 -14.55
CA GLU A 107 -1.25 11.93 -14.25
C GLU A 107 -1.63 11.14 -15.51
N ASN A 108 -1.94 11.84 -16.61
CA ASN A 108 -2.33 11.21 -17.87
C ASN A 108 -1.16 10.46 -18.50
N GLU A 109 0.02 11.10 -18.57
CA GLU A 109 1.24 10.46 -19.10
C GLU A 109 1.59 9.18 -18.32
N ILE A 110 1.45 9.19 -16.99
CA ILE A 110 1.69 8.01 -16.15
C ILE A 110 0.71 6.88 -16.48
N LYS A 111 -0.59 7.21 -16.67
CA LYS A 111 -1.61 6.23 -17.05
C LYS A 111 -1.31 5.63 -18.42
N ASP A 112 -0.94 6.46 -19.39
CA ASP A 112 -0.64 6.02 -20.75
C ASP A 112 0.58 5.10 -20.78
N TRP A 113 1.65 5.44 -20.04
CA TRP A 113 2.81 4.58 -19.90
C TRP A 113 2.48 3.27 -19.19
N PHE A 114 1.66 3.31 -18.14
CA PHE A 114 1.24 2.11 -17.44
C PHE A 114 0.47 1.16 -18.35
N VAL A 115 -0.52 1.67 -19.09
CA VAL A 115 -1.30 0.89 -20.07
C VAL A 115 -0.38 0.34 -21.16
N SER A 116 0.55 1.13 -21.67
CA SER A 116 1.52 0.68 -22.68
C SER A 116 2.41 -0.47 -22.19
N VAL A 117 2.94 -0.37 -20.96
CA VAL A 117 3.78 -1.42 -20.37
C VAL A 117 2.97 -2.68 -20.11
N ILE A 118 1.79 -2.56 -19.53
CA ILE A 118 0.91 -3.72 -19.27
C ILE A 118 0.54 -4.43 -20.58
N ASN A 119 0.20 -3.66 -21.62
CA ASN A 119 -0.08 -4.23 -22.94
C ASN A 119 1.11 -4.98 -23.55
N LYS A 120 2.35 -4.63 -23.20
CA LYS A 120 3.56 -5.34 -23.67
C LYS A 120 3.89 -6.58 -22.83
N VAL A 121 3.58 -6.53 -21.53
CA VAL A 121 3.88 -7.63 -20.59
C VAL A 121 2.86 -8.76 -20.73
N ILE A 122 1.61 -8.45 -21.06
CA ILE A 122 0.58 -9.46 -21.28
C ILE A 122 0.79 -10.07 -22.68
N SER A 123 1.54 -11.18 -22.74
CA SER A 123 1.77 -11.93 -23.99
C SER A 123 0.50 -12.61 -24.54
N ASN A 124 -0.42 -12.99 -23.67
CA ASN A 124 -1.68 -13.67 -24.03
C ASN A 124 -2.86 -12.70 -24.10
N LYS A 125 -2.62 -11.45 -24.50
CA LYS A 125 -3.66 -10.41 -24.49
C LYS A 125 -4.84 -10.80 -25.37
N ASP A 126 -4.57 -11.36 -26.54
CA ASP A 126 -5.59 -11.78 -27.49
C ASP A 126 -6.43 -12.94 -26.96
N GLU A 127 -5.81 -13.91 -26.28
CA GLU A 127 -6.50 -15.04 -25.66
C GLU A 127 -7.40 -14.58 -24.51
N ILE A 128 -6.93 -13.65 -23.67
CA ILE A 128 -7.72 -13.09 -22.58
C ILE A 128 -8.91 -12.28 -23.13
N ILE A 129 -8.70 -11.48 -24.17
CA ILE A 129 -9.78 -10.71 -24.81
C ILE A 129 -10.80 -11.67 -25.43
N GLN A 130 -10.37 -12.67 -26.19
CA GLN A 130 -11.26 -13.66 -26.78
C GLN A 130 -12.07 -14.42 -25.72
N ASN A 131 -11.44 -14.82 -24.61
CA ASN A 131 -12.14 -15.47 -23.51
C ASN A 131 -13.18 -14.56 -22.85
N LEU A 132 -12.87 -13.27 -22.66
CA LEU A 132 -13.82 -12.30 -22.14
C LEU A 132 -14.97 -12.00 -23.11
N GLU A 133 -14.68 -11.92 -24.41
CA GLU A 133 -15.69 -11.75 -25.46
C GLU A 133 -16.61 -12.97 -25.54
N MET A 134 -16.06 -14.19 -25.49
CA MET A 134 -16.86 -15.42 -25.40
C MET A 134 -17.73 -15.45 -24.15
N LEU A 135 -17.21 -15.06 -22.98
CA LEU A 135 -18.01 -14.99 -21.75
C LEU A 135 -19.14 -13.96 -21.83
N LEU A 136 -18.89 -12.80 -22.46
CA LEU A 136 -19.92 -11.78 -22.69
C LEU A 136 -20.97 -12.23 -23.71
N ASP A 137 -20.59 -12.98 -24.73
CA ASP A 137 -21.51 -13.55 -25.73
C ASP A 137 -22.35 -14.68 -25.13
N VAL A 138 -21.73 -15.57 -24.35
CA VAL A 138 -22.42 -16.59 -23.54
C VAL A 138 -23.38 -15.93 -22.54
N GLY A 139 -22.98 -14.82 -21.91
CA GLY A 139 -23.84 -14.07 -21.00
C GLY A 139 -25.01 -13.35 -21.70
N LYS A 140 -24.92 -13.09 -23.01
CA LYS A 140 -26.01 -12.54 -23.83
C LYS A 140 -26.88 -13.62 -24.45
N SER A 141 -26.41 -14.87 -24.53
CA SER A 141 -27.23 -15.99 -24.95
C SER A 141 -28.43 -16.12 -24.01
N SER A 142 -29.62 -15.97 -24.58
CA SER A 142 -30.92 -16.13 -23.92
C SER A 142 -31.08 -17.49 -23.21
N ASP A 143 -30.22 -18.45 -23.50
CA ASP A 143 -30.25 -19.79 -22.92
C ASP A 143 -29.89 -19.80 -21.42
N LEU A 144 -28.95 -18.96 -20.97
CA LEU A 144 -28.59 -18.88 -19.54
C LEU A 144 -29.67 -18.17 -18.70
N GLU A 145 -30.31 -17.11 -19.24
CA GLU A 145 -31.45 -16.50 -18.57
C GLU A 145 -32.67 -17.43 -18.51
N ARG A 146 -32.82 -18.34 -19.47
CA ARG A 146 -33.88 -19.35 -19.46
C ARG A 146 -33.60 -20.41 -18.38
N ILE A 147 -32.38 -20.92 -18.31
CA ILE A 147 -31.95 -21.89 -17.28
C ILE A 147 -32.03 -21.28 -15.86
N PHE A 148 -31.70 -19.99 -15.70
CA PHE A 148 -31.83 -19.31 -14.40
C PHE A 148 -33.30 -19.10 -13.97
N ARG A 149 -34.21 -18.87 -14.93
CA ARG A 149 -35.66 -18.83 -14.68
C ARG A 149 -36.22 -20.21 -14.32
N ASP A 150 -35.81 -21.25 -15.05
CA ASP A 150 -36.31 -22.61 -14.83
C ASP A 150 -35.86 -23.19 -13.48
N THR A 151 -34.65 -22.84 -13.02
CA THR A 151 -34.14 -23.25 -11.70
C THR A 151 -34.75 -22.49 -10.52
N GLN A 152 -35.25 -21.26 -10.73
CA GLN A 152 -35.99 -20.49 -9.71
C GLN A 152 -37.45 -20.92 -9.59
N SER A 153 -38.05 -21.44 -10.66
CA SER A 153 -39.45 -21.93 -10.66
C SER A 153 -39.62 -23.36 -10.12
N ALA A 154 -38.52 -24.08 -9.89
CA ALA A 154 -38.49 -25.43 -9.34
C ALA A 154 -38.27 -25.49 -7.81
N LYS A 155 -38.38 -24.34 -7.12
CA LYS A 155 -38.38 -24.23 -5.66
C LYS A 155 -39.77 -23.91 -5.13
#